data_AF-A0A4Q3YLI5-F1
#
_entry.id   AF-A0A4Q3YLI5-F1
#
_cell.length_a   1.000
_cell.length_b   1.000
_cell.length_c   1.000
_cell.angle_alpha   90.00
_cell.angle_beta   90.00
_cell.angle_gamma   90.00
#
_symmetry.space_group_name_H-M   'P 1'
#
loop_
_entity.id
_entity.type
_entity.pdbx_description
1 polymer ?
#
loop_
_entity_poly.entity_id
_entity_poly.type
_entity_poly.pdbx_seq_one_letter_code
_entity_poly.pdbx_strand_id
1 'polypeptide(L)'
;MPTDKVPHVPFGAVYFRKSNPPRDDWERDYAVAAEDGLNVFRHWFMWASIERKPGVYDWSDYDRQMDLAARHGIKTVIAELSHSVPDWAYRKWHYARQIRMDGHPLPNHMGVSSSTGGFAHNGASALTLNCPEVKDAVGAFLTALATRYKGHPGLLGYDVWNEVNYSPEVDYSEWMKTDYRVWLKAKYGTLETLAEAWYRYSYAEWDDIEPPAEVAAFAEGLDWLEFKRQNYYGQMQFKIDTIRAIDQDCLIDRSNGVDLELHLAVV
;
A
#
# COMPACT_ATOMS: atom_id res chain seq x y z
N MET A 1 17.81 34.43 -17.96
CA MET A 1 16.86 35.09 -17.02
C MET A 1 17.03 34.43 -15.67
N PRO A 2 16.89 35.16 -14.56
CA PRO A 2 16.83 34.55 -13.23
C PRO A 2 15.66 33.55 -13.19
N THR A 3 15.95 32.27 -12.98
CA THR A 3 14.97 31.17 -13.02
C THR A 3 14.16 31.06 -11.73
N ASP A 4 14.55 31.79 -10.69
CA ASP A 4 13.87 31.95 -9.39
C ASP A 4 12.44 32.50 -9.47
N LYS A 5 12.05 33.09 -10.61
CA LYS A 5 10.68 33.56 -10.88
C LYS A 5 9.88 32.65 -11.80
N VAL A 6 10.47 31.55 -12.28
CA VAL A 6 9.79 30.58 -13.14
C VAL A 6 9.15 29.51 -12.24
N PRO A 7 7.88 29.15 -12.44
CA PRO A 7 7.26 28.07 -11.67
C PRO A 7 8.08 26.78 -11.79
N HIS A 8 8.49 26.22 -10.66
CA HIS A 8 9.18 24.94 -10.61
C HIS A 8 8.14 23.82 -10.63
N VAL A 9 8.23 22.95 -11.64
CA VAL A 9 7.38 21.76 -11.75
C VAL A 9 8.12 20.59 -11.07
N PRO A 10 7.43 19.74 -10.28
CA PRO A 10 8.01 18.48 -9.80
C PRO A 10 8.48 17.63 -10.97
N PHE A 11 9.76 17.29 -10.98
CA PHE A 11 10.41 16.52 -12.04
C PHE A 11 11.45 15.56 -11.44
N GLY A 12 11.27 14.28 -11.74
CA GLY A 12 12.24 13.24 -11.42
C GLY A 12 11.65 11.84 -11.54
N ALA A 13 12.14 10.90 -10.73
CA ALA A 13 11.94 9.47 -10.96
C ALA A 13 11.82 8.65 -9.67
N VAL A 14 11.40 7.40 -9.80
CA VAL A 14 11.61 6.38 -8.76
C VAL A 14 13.09 6.01 -8.76
N TYR A 15 13.80 6.36 -7.69
CA TYR A 15 15.27 6.20 -7.65
C TYR A 15 15.71 5.00 -6.81
N PHE A 16 15.29 4.95 -5.54
CA PHE A 16 15.81 3.99 -4.58
C PHE A 16 14.77 2.95 -4.18
N ARG A 17 15.19 1.69 -4.21
CA ARG A 17 14.59 0.58 -3.45
C ARG A 17 15.70 -0.25 -2.85
N LYS A 18 15.46 -0.91 -1.71
CA LYS A 18 16.47 -1.81 -1.13
C LYS A 18 16.90 -2.83 -2.20
N SER A 19 18.22 -2.90 -2.41
CA SER A 19 18.98 -3.63 -3.45
C SER A 19 19.43 -2.85 -4.67
N ASN A 20 18.81 -1.73 -5.03
CA ASN A 20 19.24 -0.94 -6.18
C ASN A 20 18.85 0.54 -6.09
N PRO A 21 19.74 1.47 -6.49
CA PRO A 21 21.14 1.26 -6.87
C PRO A 21 22.03 0.87 -5.68
N PRO A 22 23.24 0.33 -5.90
CA PRO A 22 24.18 0.00 -4.82
C PRO A 22 24.68 1.27 -4.12
N ARG A 23 25.12 1.11 -2.88
CA ARG A 23 25.43 2.24 -1.96
C ARG A 23 26.46 3.22 -2.51
N ASP A 24 27.46 2.72 -3.23
CA ASP A 24 28.57 3.53 -3.75
C ASP A 24 28.13 4.50 -4.86
N ASP A 25 26.97 4.25 -5.47
CA ASP A 25 26.43 5.09 -6.55
C ASP A 25 25.61 6.27 -6.02
N TRP A 26 25.08 6.21 -4.80
CA TRP A 26 24.08 7.16 -4.33
C TRP A 26 24.54 8.61 -4.37
N GLU A 27 25.72 8.92 -3.83
CA GLU A 27 26.19 10.31 -3.78
C GLU A 27 26.46 10.90 -5.17
N ARG A 28 26.96 10.07 -6.10
CA ARG A 28 27.13 10.45 -7.50
C ARG A 28 25.77 10.71 -8.16
N ASP A 29 24.82 9.80 -7.99
CA ASP A 29 23.53 9.89 -8.68
C ASP A 29 22.70 11.10 -8.21
N TYR A 30 22.72 11.45 -6.92
CA TYR A 30 22.07 12.68 -6.45
C TYR A 30 22.75 13.94 -6.99
N ALA A 31 24.08 13.94 -7.09
CA ALA A 31 24.82 15.06 -7.67
C ALA A 31 24.44 15.25 -9.15
N VAL A 32 24.48 14.16 -9.93
CA VAL A 32 24.11 14.17 -11.36
C VAL A 32 22.66 14.56 -11.55
N ALA A 33 21.73 13.99 -10.78
CA ALA A 33 20.31 14.32 -10.88
C ALA A 33 20.03 15.79 -10.60
N ALA A 34 20.70 16.38 -9.60
CA ALA A 34 20.58 17.80 -9.30
C ALA A 34 21.17 18.67 -10.42
N GLU A 35 22.30 18.27 -11.00
CA GLU A 35 22.91 18.94 -12.18
C GLU A 35 21.99 18.89 -13.41
N ASP A 36 21.30 17.77 -13.61
CA ASP A 36 20.32 17.57 -14.69
C ASP A 36 18.96 18.25 -14.43
N GLY A 37 18.78 18.86 -13.26
CA GLY A 37 17.60 19.64 -12.90
C GLY A 37 16.44 18.84 -12.30
N LEU A 38 16.67 17.57 -11.91
CA LEU A 38 15.69 16.82 -11.12
C LEU A 38 15.58 17.44 -9.72
N ASN A 39 14.35 17.55 -9.24
CA ASN A 39 14.04 18.20 -7.97
C ASN A 39 13.18 17.32 -7.04
N VAL A 40 12.71 16.16 -7.52
CA VAL A 40 11.95 15.20 -6.73
C VAL A 40 12.42 13.77 -7.01
N PHE A 41 12.58 12.95 -5.98
CA PHE A 41 12.67 11.51 -6.10
C PHE A 41 11.55 10.81 -5.34
N ARG A 42 11.11 9.67 -5.86
CA ARG A 42 10.30 8.71 -5.11
C ARG A 42 11.18 7.55 -4.64
N HIS A 43 11.00 7.13 -3.39
CA HIS A 43 11.77 6.05 -2.79
C HIS A 43 10.87 5.01 -2.15
N TRP A 44 11.25 3.75 -2.25
CA TRP A 44 10.49 2.60 -1.76
C TRP A 44 10.93 2.21 -0.36
N PHE A 45 10.11 2.55 0.63
CA PHE A 45 10.34 2.27 2.05
C PHE A 45 9.75 0.91 2.44
N MET A 46 10.30 -0.16 1.87
CA MET A 46 9.78 -1.53 2.04
C MET A 46 9.81 -2.01 3.50
N TRP A 47 8.64 -2.35 4.05
CA TRP A 47 8.50 -2.83 5.43
C TRP A 47 9.41 -4.04 5.73
N ALA A 48 9.47 -5.04 4.85
CA ALA A 48 10.35 -6.21 4.96
C ALA A 48 11.84 -5.87 5.06
N SER A 49 12.27 -4.76 4.46
CA SER A 49 13.66 -4.31 4.48
C SER A 49 14.02 -3.50 5.72
N ILE A 50 13.02 -2.83 6.32
CA ILE A 50 13.20 -1.89 7.44
C ILE A 50 12.98 -2.61 8.77
N GLU A 51 11.84 -3.26 8.97
CA GLU A 51 11.52 -3.94 10.22
C GLU A 51 12.05 -5.37 10.23
N ARG A 52 13.35 -5.51 10.55
CA ARG A 52 14.07 -6.78 10.51
C ARG A 52 13.55 -7.83 11.49
N LYS A 53 13.03 -7.37 12.62
CA LYS A 53 12.35 -8.18 13.67
C LYS A 53 11.23 -7.32 14.25
N PRO A 54 10.22 -7.91 14.92
CA PRO A 54 9.15 -7.15 15.56
C PRO A 54 9.70 -5.98 16.42
N GLY A 55 9.38 -4.75 16.04
CA GLY A 55 9.80 -3.51 16.71
C GLY A 55 11.29 -3.13 16.55
N VAL A 56 12.08 -3.87 15.76
CA VAL A 56 13.50 -3.59 15.51
C VAL A 56 13.68 -3.11 14.08
N TYR A 57 13.87 -1.80 13.94
CA TYR A 57 13.98 -1.13 12.67
C TYR A 57 15.44 -0.82 12.30
N ASP A 58 15.80 -1.04 11.05
CA ASP A 58 17.05 -0.56 10.44
C ASP A 58 16.74 0.48 9.35
N TRP A 59 16.95 1.74 9.70
CA TRP A 59 16.70 2.89 8.84
C TRP A 59 17.95 3.39 8.10
N SER A 60 19.12 2.77 8.28
CA SER A 60 20.42 3.38 7.92
C SER A 60 20.49 3.86 6.47
N ASP A 61 20.00 3.05 5.55
CA ASP A 61 20.03 3.34 4.12
C ASP A 61 19.00 4.41 3.76
N TYR A 62 17.82 4.32 4.37
CA TYR A 62 16.70 5.23 4.16
C TYR A 62 17.01 6.64 4.67
N ASP A 63 17.62 6.76 5.85
CA ASP A 63 18.13 8.03 6.37
C ASP A 63 19.15 8.63 5.42
N ARG A 64 20.07 7.81 4.90
CA ARG A 64 21.09 8.28 3.97
C ARG A 64 20.49 8.83 2.68
N GLN A 65 19.42 8.22 2.14
CA GLN A 65 18.69 8.74 0.99
C GLN A 65 18.04 10.10 1.31
N MET A 66 17.38 10.23 2.45
CA MET A 66 16.74 11.48 2.87
C MET A 66 17.76 12.61 3.07
N ASP A 67 18.92 12.31 3.67
CA ASP A 67 20.03 13.25 3.86
C ASP A 67 20.66 13.66 2.54
N LEU A 68 20.82 12.74 1.60
CA LEU A 68 21.29 13.04 0.24
C LEU A 68 20.31 13.97 -0.49
N ALA A 69 19.02 13.67 -0.43
CA ALA A 69 17.98 14.50 -1.01
C ALA A 69 18.07 15.94 -0.47
N ALA A 70 18.09 16.09 0.86
CA ALA A 70 18.22 17.39 1.51
C ALA A 70 19.49 18.14 1.09
N ARG A 71 20.64 17.47 1.04
CA ARG A 71 21.94 18.09 0.68
C ARG A 71 21.99 18.58 -0.77
N HIS A 72 21.30 17.90 -1.69
CA HIS A 72 21.30 18.23 -3.12
C HIS A 72 20.09 19.05 -3.56
N GLY A 73 19.24 19.51 -2.62
CA GLY A 73 18.04 20.28 -2.95
C GLY A 73 16.94 19.47 -3.63
N ILE A 74 17.00 18.14 -3.57
CA ILE A 74 15.99 17.21 -4.07
C ILE A 74 15.02 16.89 -2.93
N LYS A 75 13.72 16.82 -3.25
CA LYS A 75 12.68 16.42 -2.30
C LYS A 75 12.30 14.96 -2.51
N THR A 76 11.95 14.26 -1.43
CA THR A 76 11.61 12.84 -1.46
C THR A 76 10.13 12.62 -1.20
N VAL A 77 9.46 11.90 -2.10
CA VAL A 77 8.19 11.22 -1.84
C VAL A 77 8.50 9.83 -1.28
N ILE A 78 8.08 9.57 -0.04
CA ILE A 78 8.25 8.27 0.59
C ILE A 78 7.08 7.37 0.19
N ALA A 79 7.35 6.37 -0.65
CA ALA A 79 6.41 5.29 -0.90
C ALA A 79 6.49 4.27 0.25
N GLU A 80 5.43 4.18 1.05
CA GLU A 80 5.44 3.49 2.34
C GLU A 80 5.63 1.97 2.26
N LEU A 81 5.21 1.35 1.16
CA LEU A 81 5.36 -0.07 0.84
C LEU A 81 5.19 -1.06 2.02
N SER A 82 4.20 -0.85 2.89
CA SER A 82 3.80 -1.81 3.94
C SER A 82 3.24 -3.12 3.40
N HIS A 83 2.95 -3.21 2.09
CA HIS A 83 2.63 -4.47 1.45
C HIS A 83 3.85 -5.36 1.21
N SER A 84 5.08 -4.84 1.38
CA SER A 84 6.30 -5.65 1.41
C SER A 84 6.41 -6.34 2.77
N VAL A 85 5.83 -7.54 2.91
CA VAL A 85 5.66 -8.21 4.20
C VAL A 85 6.97 -8.84 4.71
N PRO A 86 7.44 -8.53 5.94
CA PRO A 86 8.56 -9.24 6.55
C PRO A 86 8.30 -10.74 6.72
N ASP A 87 9.31 -11.60 6.55
CA ASP A 87 9.14 -13.05 6.71
C ASP A 87 8.66 -13.47 8.10
N TRP A 88 9.08 -12.74 9.14
CA TRP A 88 8.61 -12.98 10.50
C TRP A 88 7.11 -12.74 10.63
N ALA A 89 6.57 -11.72 9.95
CA ALA A 89 5.16 -11.36 9.95
C ALA A 89 4.35 -12.43 9.22
N TYR A 90 4.82 -12.82 8.02
CA TYR A 90 4.16 -13.85 7.20
C TYR A 90 4.13 -15.23 7.88
N ARG A 91 5.17 -15.57 8.66
CA ARG A 91 5.19 -16.80 9.47
C ARG A 91 4.28 -16.68 10.69
N LYS A 92 4.33 -15.56 11.41
CA LYS A 92 3.55 -15.32 12.63
C LYS A 92 2.05 -15.33 12.34
N TRP A 93 1.61 -14.57 11.35
CA TRP A 93 0.21 -14.39 10.98
C TRP A 93 -0.19 -15.27 9.79
N HIS A 94 0.16 -16.56 9.85
CA HIS A 94 -0.16 -17.52 8.80
C HIS A 94 -1.67 -17.67 8.54
N TYR A 95 -2.50 -17.42 9.56
CA TYR A 95 -3.96 -17.40 9.49
C TYR A 95 -4.55 -16.14 8.81
N ALA A 96 -3.72 -15.13 8.55
CA ALA A 96 -4.11 -13.88 7.91
C ALA A 96 -3.51 -13.76 6.49
N ARG A 97 -3.01 -14.85 5.92
CA ARG A 97 -2.54 -14.87 4.54
C ARG A 97 -3.71 -14.67 3.61
N GLN A 98 -3.53 -13.82 2.61
CA GLN A 98 -4.52 -13.69 1.57
C GLN A 98 -4.64 -15.00 0.80
N ILE A 99 -5.86 -15.36 0.42
CA ILE A 99 -6.18 -16.61 -0.26
C ILE A 99 -6.59 -16.28 -1.69
N ARG A 100 -6.04 -17.02 -2.65
CA ARG A 100 -6.44 -16.98 -4.04
C ARG A 100 -7.81 -17.64 -4.20
N MET A 101 -8.50 -17.30 -5.27
CA MET A 101 -9.78 -17.90 -5.65
C MET A 101 -9.73 -19.43 -5.78
N ASP A 102 -8.57 -20.01 -6.10
CA ASP A 102 -8.31 -21.46 -6.14
C ASP A 102 -8.08 -22.11 -4.75
N GLY A 103 -8.14 -21.31 -3.68
CA GLY A 103 -7.96 -21.75 -2.30
C GLY A 103 -6.50 -21.77 -1.80
N HIS A 104 -5.52 -21.48 -2.65
CA HIS A 104 -4.12 -21.45 -2.24
C HIS A 104 -3.73 -20.11 -1.60
N PRO A 105 -2.93 -20.11 -0.52
CA PRO A 105 -2.43 -18.87 0.08
C PRO A 105 -1.44 -18.18 -0.85
N LEU A 106 -1.48 -16.86 -0.87
CA LEU A 106 -0.47 -16.08 -1.56
C LEU A 106 0.92 -16.30 -0.93
N PRO A 107 1.95 -16.57 -1.76
CA PRO A 107 3.31 -16.80 -1.26
C PRO A 107 3.96 -15.50 -0.78
N ASN A 108 4.95 -15.63 0.12
CA ASN A 108 5.88 -14.54 0.44
C ASN A 108 7.24 -14.85 -0.20
N HIS A 109 7.61 -14.11 -1.25
CA HIS A 109 8.85 -14.37 -1.95
C HIS A 109 9.46 -13.10 -2.58
N MET A 110 10.66 -13.26 -3.14
CA MET A 110 11.29 -12.24 -3.98
C MET A 110 10.50 -12.09 -5.29
N GLY A 111 10.22 -10.85 -5.67
CA GLY A 111 9.51 -10.53 -6.90
C GLY A 111 10.33 -9.70 -7.86
N VAL A 112 9.76 -9.43 -9.04
CA VAL A 112 10.37 -8.58 -10.08
C VAL A 112 10.70 -7.18 -9.55
N SER A 113 9.94 -6.71 -8.57
CA SER A 113 10.09 -5.38 -7.98
C SER A 113 10.74 -5.38 -6.59
N SER A 114 11.04 -6.54 -6.00
CA SER A 114 11.74 -6.65 -4.71
C SER A 114 12.59 -7.90 -4.64
N SER A 115 13.91 -7.69 -4.59
CA SER A 115 14.88 -8.73 -4.29
C SER A 115 15.00 -9.04 -2.78
N THR A 116 14.26 -8.32 -1.93
CA THR A 116 14.30 -8.48 -0.47
C THR A 116 13.19 -9.36 0.08
N GLY A 117 12.34 -9.91 -0.79
CA GLY A 117 11.13 -10.62 -0.38
C GLY A 117 9.97 -9.69 -0.09
N GLY A 118 8.88 -10.24 0.45
CA GLY A 118 7.73 -9.46 0.89
C GLY A 118 6.63 -9.23 -0.12
N PHE A 119 6.76 -9.71 -1.36
CA PHE A 119 5.79 -9.43 -2.43
C PHE A 119 5.05 -10.70 -2.86
N ALA A 120 3.78 -10.51 -3.22
CA ALA A 120 2.88 -11.59 -3.68
C ALA A 120 2.22 -11.32 -5.04
N HIS A 121 2.71 -10.32 -5.80
CA HIS A 121 2.32 -10.01 -7.18
C HIS A 121 0.81 -9.86 -7.43
N ASN A 122 0.08 -9.29 -6.48
CA ASN A 122 -1.35 -8.97 -6.60
C ASN A 122 -1.65 -7.45 -6.49
N GLY A 123 -0.61 -6.60 -6.50
CA GLY A 123 -0.72 -5.15 -6.22
C GLY A 123 -1.12 -4.81 -4.78
N ALA A 124 -1.09 -5.81 -3.90
CA ALA A 124 -1.39 -5.71 -2.49
C ALA A 124 -0.39 -6.55 -1.68
N SER A 125 -0.74 -6.84 -0.43
CA SER A 125 0.08 -7.58 0.52
C SER A 125 -0.17 -9.10 0.42
N ALA A 126 0.79 -9.90 0.88
CA ALA A 126 0.58 -11.34 1.12
C ALA A 126 -0.31 -11.60 2.36
N LEU A 127 -0.49 -10.59 3.21
CA LEU A 127 -1.35 -10.63 4.40
C LEU A 127 -2.56 -9.71 4.21
N THR A 128 -3.70 -10.09 4.78
CA THR A 128 -4.94 -9.32 4.72
C THR A 128 -4.96 -8.22 5.79
N LEU A 129 -5.30 -6.99 5.39
CA LEU A 129 -5.48 -5.87 6.34
C LEU A 129 -6.84 -5.90 7.03
N ASN A 130 -7.72 -6.84 6.65
CA ASN A 130 -8.95 -7.15 7.37
C ASN A 130 -8.68 -7.87 8.70
N CYS A 131 -7.49 -8.47 8.85
CA CYS A 131 -7.02 -9.01 10.11
C CYS A 131 -6.53 -7.86 11.02
N PRO A 132 -7.13 -7.66 12.22
CA PRO A 132 -6.78 -6.56 13.11
C PRO A 132 -5.30 -6.54 13.49
N GLU A 133 -4.68 -7.69 13.78
CA GLU A 133 -3.27 -7.74 14.19
C GLU A 133 -2.31 -7.35 13.06
N VAL A 134 -2.66 -7.66 11.80
CA VAL A 134 -1.89 -7.23 10.63
C VAL A 134 -2.08 -5.74 10.42
N LYS A 135 -3.32 -5.25 10.53
CA LYS A 135 -3.64 -3.82 10.41
C LYS A 135 -2.90 -2.99 11.46
N ASP A 136 -2.90 -3.42 12.71
CA ASP A 136 -2.20 -2.77 13.81
C ASP A 136 -0.67 -2.73 13.57
N ALA A 137 -0.10 -3.82 13.06
CA ALA A 137 1.33 -3.88 12.75
C ALA A 137 1.73 -2.93 11.62
N VAL A 138 0.92 -2.86 10.55
CA VAL A 138 1.11 -1.88 9.47
C VAL A 138 0.94 -0.46 10.01
N GLY A 139 -0.05 -0.21 10.87
CA GLY A 139 -0.24 1.08 11.52
C GLY A 139 0.95 1.49 12.39
N ALA A 140 1.52 0.56 13.14
CA ALA A 140 2.72 0.80 13.95
C ALA A 140 3.94 1.12 13.08
N PHE A 141 4.15 0.40 11.98
CA PHE A 141 5.21 0.69 11.01
C PHE A 141 5.05 2.07 10.38
N LEU A 142 3.84 2.42 9.91
CA LEU A 142 3.54 3.74 9.34
C LEU A 142 3.73 4.87 10.37
N THR A 143 3.31 4.64 11.61
CA THR A 143 3.53 5.57 12.73
C THR A 143 5.02 5.80 12.97
N ALA A 144 5.83 4.74 12.99
CA ALA A 144 7.27 4.84 13.16
C ALA A 144 7.94 5.58 12.00
N LEU A 145 7.52 5.29 10.77
CA LEU A 145 7.99 5.96 9.55
C LEU A 145 7.67 7.46 9.56
N ALA A 146 6.40 7.83 9.80
CA ALA A 146 5.97 9.22 9.83
C ALA A 146 6.64 9.99 10.98
N THR A 147 6.73 9.38 12.17
CA THR A 147 7.42 9.99 13.32
C THR A 147 8.89 10.28 13.03
N ARG A 148 9.55 9.38 12.28
CA ARG A 148 10.96 9.52 11.94
C ARG A 148 11.23 10.65 10.95
N TYR A 149 10.41 10.78 9.91
CA TYR A 149 10.69 11.69 8.79
C TYR A 149 9.87 12.97 8.78
N LYS A 150 8.86 13.12 9.65
CA LYS A 150 8.14 14.38 9.82
C LYS A 150 9.12 15.52 10.05
N GLY A 151 9.00 16.58 9.23
CA GLY A 151 9.85 17.77 9.31
C GLY A 151 11.27 17.60 8.78
N HIS A 152 11.63 16.44 8.22
CA HIS A 152 12.93 16.24 7.59
C HIS A 152 13.09 17.17 6.37
N PRO A 153 14.21 17.89 6.20
CA PRO A 153 14.38 18.87 5.11
C PRO A 153 14.30 18.23 3.71
N GLY A 154 14.60 16.95 3.59
CA GLY A 154 14.47 16.16 2.36
C GLY A 154 13.04 15.65 2.08
N LEU A 155 12.09 15.72 3.02
CA LEU A 155 10.74 15.20 2.80
C LEU A 155 9.89 16.14 1.92
N LEU A 156 9.19 15.56 0.95
CA LEU A 156 8.08 16.20 0.22
C LEU A 156 6.72 15.77 0.76
N GLY A 157 6.56 14.46 0.99
CA GLY A 157 5.29 13.84 1.31
C GLY A 157 5.38 12.32 1.22
N TYR A 158 4.23 11.67 1.29
CA TYR A 158 4.10 10.22 1.32
C TYR A 158 3.26 9.73 0.16
N ASP A 159 3.59 8.56 -0.37
CA ASP A 159 2.72 7.77 -1.23
C ASP A 159 2.28 6.54 -0.45
N VAL A 160 0.97 6.45 -0.21
CA VAL A 160 0.38 5.45 0.70
C VAL A 160 0.08 4.11 0.04
N TRP A 161 0.21 4.01 -1.28
CA TRP A 161 -0.05 2.76 -1.99
C TRP A 161 0.58 2.77 -3.38
N ASN A 162 1.49 1.83 -3.65
CA ASN A 162 2.03 1.66 -4.99
C ASN A 162 1.03 0.93 -5.89
N GLU A 163 0.50 1.61 -6.90
CA GLU A 163 -0.39 1.06 -7.93
C GLU A 163 -1.54 0.27 -7.33
N VAL A 164 -2.53 0.98 -6.77
CA VAL A 164 -3.70 0.35 -6.16
C VAL A 164 -4.35 -0.59 -7.18
N ASN A 165 -4.20 -1.89 -6.94
CA ASN A 165 -4.76 -2.95 -7.73
C ASN A 165 -5.39 -3.96 -6.77
N TYR A 166 -6.70 -4.16 -6.91
CA TYR A 166 -7.45 -5.16 -6.17
C TYR A 166 -7.76 -6.29 -7.17
N SER A 167 -6.91 -7.31 -7.17
CA SER A 167 -7.09 -8.47 -8.05
C SER A 167 -8.47 -9.09 -7.81
N PRO A 168 -9.29 -9.39 -8.84
CA PRO A 168 -10.55 -10.09 -8.63
C PRO A 168 -10.35 -11.49 -8.02
N GLU A 169 -9.17 -12.08 -8.20
CA GLU A 169 -8.81 -13.43 -7.76
C GLU A 169 -8.28 -13.51 -6.32
N VAL A 170 -8.10 -12.37 -5.63
CA VAL A 170 -7.58 -12.31 -4.25
C VAL A 170 -8.24 -11.13 -3.51
N ASP A 171 -8.73 -11.20 -2.29
CA ASP A 171 -8.53 -12.16 -1.22
C ASP A 171 -9.82 -12.95 -0.91
N TYR A 172 -9.73 -14.28 -0.77
CA TYR A 172 -10.81 -15.18 -0.38
C TYR A 172 -10.62 -15.73 1.06
N SER A 173 -9.80 -15.06 1.88
CA SER A 173 -9.60 -15.43 3.28
C SER A 173 -10.87 -15.26 4.10
N GLU A 174 -10.98 -15.98 5.22
CA GLU A 174 -12.12 -15.88 6.13
C GLU A 174 -12.34 -14.45 6.64
N TRP A 175 -11.28 -13.66 6.84
CA TRP A 175 -11.39 -12.24 7.19
C TRP A 175 -12.14 -11.43 6.15
N MET A 176 -11.82 -11.64 4.86
CA MET A 176 -12.49 -10.95 3.76
C MET A 176 -13.96 -11.40 3.64
N LYS A 177 -14.23 -12.70 3.83
CA LYS A 177 -15.60 -13.25 3.81
C LYS A 177 -16.46 -12.68 4.93
N THR A 178 -15.92 -12.60 6.15
CA THR A 178 -16.62 -12.00 7.29
C THR A 178 -16.99 -10.55 7.01
N ASP A 179 -16.04 -9.74 6.54
CA ASP A 179 -16.31 -8.34 6.21
C ASP A 179 -17.29 -8.18 5.04
N TYR A 180 -17.26 -9.10 4.07
CA TYR A 180 -18.21 -9.12 2.96
C TYR A 180 -19.65 -9.34 3.46
N ARG A 181 -19.86 -10.32 4.34
CA ARG A 181 -21.17 -10.57 4.95
C ARG A 181 -21.66 -9.37 5.76
N VAL A 182 -20.77 -8.68 6.48
CA VAL A 182 -21.09 -7.43 7.19
C VAL A 182 -21.52 -6.34 6.22
N TRP A 183 -20.81 -6.20 5.10
CA TRP A 183 -21.15 -5.22 4.06
C TRP A 183 -22.50 -5.51 3.41
N LEU A 184 -22.81 -6.77 3.10
CA LEU A 184 -24.10 -7.17 2.55
C LEU A 184 -25.24 -6.90 3.53
N LYS A 185 -25.05 -7.19 4.82
CA LYS A 185 -26.02 -6.84 5.88
C LYS A 185 -26.30 -5.34 5.90
N ALA A 186 -25.26 -4.51 5.80
CA ALA A 186 -25.43 -3.06 5.77
C ALA A 186 -26.16 -2.58 4.50
N LYS A 187 -25.88 -3.20 3.35
CA LYS A 187 -26.48 -2.82 2.06
C LYS A 187 -27.95 -3.26 1.92
N TYR A 188 -28.27 -4.49 2.31
CA TYR A 188 -29.56 -5.13 2.05
C TYR A 188 -30.48 -5.19 3.28
N GLY A 189 -29.93 -5.04 4.49
CA GLY A 189 -30.69 -5.09 5.74
C GLY A 189 -31.06 -6.51 6.16
N THR A 190 -31.81 -7.25 5.34
CA THR A 190 -32.24 -8.62 5.63
C THR A 190 -31.80 -9.62 4.56
N LEU A 191 -31.78 -10.90 4.94
CA LEU A 191 -31.36 -11.98 4.05
C LEU A 191 -32.38 -12.20 2.93
N GLU A 192 -33.67 -11.96 3.20
CA GLU A 192 -34.75 -12.05 2.23
C GLU A 192 -34.58 -11.02 1.11
N THR A 193 -34.28 -9.76 1.45
CA THR A 193 -34.05 -8.71 0.46
C THR A 193 -32.81 -9.00 -0.40
N LEU A 194 -31.74 -9.55 0.19
CA LEU A 194 -30.58 -10.01 -0.57
C LEU A 194 -30.96 -11.16 -1.52
N ALA A 195 -31.66 -12.18 -1.00
CA ALA A 195 -32.08 -13.34 -1.76
C ALA A 195 -32.96 -12.98 -2.96
N GLU A 196 -33.89 -12.05 -2.78
CA GLU A 196 -34.70 -11.47 -3.87
C GLU A 196 -33.84 -10.74 -4.90
N ALA A 197 -32.91 -9.88 -4.46
CA ALA A 197 -32.04 -9.11 -5.35
C ALA A 197 -31.10 -10.00 -6.18
N TRP A 198 -30.62 -11.09 -5.60
CA TRP A 198 -29.71 -12.03 -6.26
C TRP A 198 -30.43 -13.20 -6.94
N TYR A 199 -31.75 -13.31 -6.79
CA TYR A 199 -32.54 -14.48 -7.19
C TYR A 199 -32.01 -15.80 -6.59
N ARG A 200 -31.49 -15.76 -5.35
CA ARG A 200 -30.92 -16.89 -4.62
C ARG A 200 -31.68 -17.13 -3.31
N TYR A 201 -32.81 -17.81 -3.42
CA TYR A 201 -33.74 -18.03 -2.30
C TYR A 201 -33.37 -19.16 -1.33
N SER A 202 -32.24 -19.85 -1.55
CA SER A 202 -31.84 -21.01 -0.75
C SER A 202 -30.96 -20.68 0.45
N TYR A 203 -30.68 -19.40 0.73
CA TYR A 203 -29.94 -18.99 1.91
C TYR A 203 -30.81 -19.16 3.16
N ALA A 204 -30.35 -19.97 4.12
CA ALA A 204 -30.98 -20.13 5.43
C ALA A 204 -30.42 -19.12 6.44
N GLU A 205 -29.14 -18.78 6.33
CA GLU A 205 -28.48 -17.79 7.16
C GLU A 205 -27.37 -17.04 6.41
N TRP A 206 -26.85 -15.96 6.99
CA TRP A 206 -25.81 -15.14 6.35
C TRP A 206 -24.49 -15.89 6.12
N ASP A 207 -24.23 -16.94 6.90
CA ASP A 207 -23.02 -17.75 6.79
C ASP A 207 -23.06 -18.67 5.55
N ASP A 208 -24.23 -18.89 4.94
CA ASP A 208 -24.36 -19.59 3.64
C ASP A 208 -23.79 -18.78 2.46
N ILE A 209 -23.54 -17.49 2.65
CA ILE A 209 -23.01 -16.61 1.60
C ILE A 209 -21.50 -16.81 1.52
N GLU A 210 -21.04 -17.21 0.34
CA GLU A 210 -19.63 -17.24 -0.04
C GLU A 210 -19.39 -16.24 -1.16
N PRO A 211 -18.18 -15.64 -1.27
CA PRO A 211 -17.81 -14.88 -2.45
C PRO A 211 -17.93 -15.74 -3.73
N PRO A 212 -18.27 -15.14 -4.87
CA PRO A 212 -18.44 -15.89 -6.11
C PRO A 212 -17.13 -16.54 -6.53
N ALA A 213 -17.15 -17.85 -6.80
CA ALA A 213 -16.00 -18.59 -7.32
C ALA A 213 -15.63 -18.19 -8.77
N GLU A 214 -16.53 -17.48 -9.46
CA GLU A 214 -16.31 -16.86 -10.75
C GLU A 214 -16.99 -15.48 -10.77
N VAL A 215 -16.23 -14.43 -11.08
CA VAL A 215 -16.78 -13.08 -11.17
C VAL A 215 -17.49 -12.90 -12.51
N ALA A 216 -18.78 -13.21 -12.52
CA ALA A 216 -19.67 -13.02 -13.67
C ALA A 216 -20.53 -11.75 -13.52
N ALA A 217 -21.16 -11.31 -14.62
CA ALA A 217 -22.01 -10.12 -14.67
C ALA A 217 -23.41 -10.33 -14.04
N PHE A 218 -23.45 -10.92 -12.85
CA PHE A 218 -24.64 -11.09 -12.01
C PHE A 218 -24.53 -10.24 -10.75
N ALA A 219 -25.65 -10.04 -10.05
CA ALA A 219 -25.71 -9.19 -8.86
C ALA A 219 -24.65 -9.55 -7.80
N GLU A 220 -24.47 -10.84 -7.52
CA GLU A 220 -23.43 -11.36 -6.61
C GLU A 220 -22.01 -10.96 -7.03
N GLY A 221 -21.69 -11.10 -8.32
CA GLY A 221 -20.38 -10.71 -8.88
C GLY A 221 -20.13 -9.21 -8.82
N LEU A 222 -21.13 -8.41 -9.18
CA LEU A 222 -21.06 -6.95 -9.11
C LEU A 222 -20.90 -6.46 -7.67
N ASP A 223 -21.60 -7.08 -6.73
CA ASP A 223 -21.50 -6.76 -5.31
C ASP A 223 -20.16 -7.15 -4.72
N TRP A 224 -19.60 -8.29 -5.13
CA TRP A 224 -18.26 -8.69 -4.72
C TRP A 224 -17.19 -7.68 -5.17
N LEU A 225 -17.26 -7.23 -6.43
CA LEU A 225 -16.35 -6.21 -6.94
C LEU A 225 -16.52 -4.87 -6.21
N GLU A 226 -17.76 -4.45 -5.97
CA GLU A 226 -18.04 -3.19 -5.27
C GLU A 226 -17.58 -3.24 -3.81
N PHE A 227 -17.84 -4.33 -3.10
CA PHE A 227 -17.35 -4.55 -1.74
C PHE A 227 -15.82 -4.47 -1.70
N LYS A 228 -15.12 -5.20 -2.58
CA LYS A 228 -13.64 -5.18 -2.61
C LYS A 228 -13.13 -3.78 -2.86
N ARG A 229 -13.69 -3.08 -3.85
CA ARG A 229 -13.34 -1.69 -4.13
C ARG A 229 -13.46 -0.82 -2.86
N GLN A 230 -14.60 -0.86 -2.17
CA GLN A 230 -14.81 -0.09 -0.94
C GLN A 230 -13.89 -0.52 0.21
N ASN A 231 -13.66 -1.83 0.37
CA ASN A 231 -12.79 -2.37 1.40
C ASN A 231 -11.35 -1.86 1.24
N TYR A 232 -10.80 -1.92 0.02
CA TYR A 232 -9.46 -1.42 -0.28
C TYR A 232 -9.35 0.11 -0.12
N TYR A 233 -10.41 0.87 -0.44
CA TYR A 233 -10.43 2.30 -0.11
C TYR A 233 -10.39 2.55 1.40
N GLY A 234 -11.13 1.76 2.20
CA GLY A 234 -11.05 1.83 3.65
C GLY A 234 -9.65 1.52 4.19
N GLN A 235 -8.94 0.57 3.58
CA GLN A 235 -7.55 0.27 3.92
C GLN A 235 -6.60 1.42 3.55
N MET A 236 -6.79 2.04 2.39
CA MET A 236 -6.01 3.21 1.98
C MET A 236 -6.26 4.39 2.91
N GLN A 237 -7.53 4.67 3.23
CA GLN A 237 -7.91 5.74 4.16
C GLN A 237 -7.28 5.51 5.53
N PHE A 238 -7.27 4.27 6.03
CA PHE A 238 -6.57 3.92 7.26
C PHE A 238 -5.08 4.31 7.23
N LYS A 239 -4.37 4.05 6.13
CA LYS A 239 -2.95 4.45 6.00
C LYS A 239 -2.80 5.98 6.00
N ILE A 240 -3.66 6.68 5.27
CA ILE A 240 -3.70 8.15 5.22
C ILE A 240 -3.90 8.73 6.62
N ASP A 241 -4.93 8.25 7.32
CA ASP A 241 -5.29 8.72 8.66
C ASP A 241 -4.17 8.44 9.66
N THR A 242 -3.52 7.27 9.56
CA THR A 242 -2.37 6.91 10.41
C THR A 242 -1.20 7.88 10.23
N ILE A 243 -0.86 8.22 8.98
CA ILE A 243 0.22 9.18 8.70
C ILE A 243 -0.19 10.59 9.14
N ARG A 244 -1.40 11.05 8.79
CA ARG A 244 -1.89 12.39 9.14
C ARG A 244 -2.03 12.61 10.64
N ALA A 245 -2.29 11.56 11.42
CA ALA A 245 -2.28 11.64 12.88
C ALA A 245 -0.92 12.09 13.43
N ILE A 246 0.17 11.80 12.72
CA ILE A 246 1.54 12.21 13.08
C ILE A 246 1.95 13.48 12.33
N ASP A 247 1.75 13.53 11.03
CA ASP A 247 2.16 14.61 10.12
C ASP A 247 0.95 15.24 9.42
N GLN A 248 0.30 16.20 10.11
CA GLN A 248 -1.04 16.70 9.74
C GLN A 248 -1.08 17.42 8.39
N ASP A 249 -0.02 18.15 8.05
CA ASP A 249 0.04 19.01 6.86
C ASP A 249 0.83 18.37 5.70
N CYS A 250 1.16 17.08 5.80
CA CYS A 250 1.95 16.42 4.77
C CYS A 250 1.19 16.27 3.44
N LEU A 251 1.94 16.36 2.34
CA LEU A 251 1.42 15.96 1.03
C LEU A 251 1.28 14.44 0.99
N ILE A 252 0.14 13.95 0.52
CA ILE A 252 -0.12 12.53 0.37
C ILE A 252 -0.59 12.24 -1.05
N ASP A 253 0.17 11.41 -1.76
CA ASP A 253 -0.20 10.83 -3.05
C ASP A 253 -0.92 9.49 -2.86
N ARG A 254 -1.86 9.22 -3.77
CA ARG A 254 -2.66 8.00 -3.87
C ARG A 254 -2.54 7.52 -5.31
N SER A 255 -1.42 6.86 -5.64
CA SER A 255 -1.17 6.46 -7.02
C SER A 255 -2.35 5.62 -7.57
N ASN A 256 -3.03 6.15 -8.61
CA ASN A 256 -4.25 5.67 -9.30
C ASN A 256 -5.58 6.44 -9.12
N GLY A 257 -5.54 7.76 -8.90
CA GLY A 257 -6.53 8.67 -9.53
C GLY A 257 -8.00 8.54 -9.08
N VAL A 258 -8.26 8.18 -7.82
CA VAL A 258 -9.59 8.32 -7.23
C VAL A 258 -9.49 9.28 -6.04
N ASP A 259 -9.96 10.50 -6.30
CA ASP A 259 -9.86 11.75 -5.52
C ASP A 259 -8.52 12.51 -5.58
N LEU A 260 -8.60 13.67 -6.24
CA LEU A 260 -7.56 14.60 -6.67
C LEU A 260 -6.96 15.40 -5.50
N GLU A 261 -5.84 14.94 -4.94
CA GLU A 261 -4.82 15.82 -4.36
C GLU A 261 -3.45 15.27 -4.78
N LEU A 262 -2.82 15.90 -5.78
CA LEU A 262 -1.54 15.60 -6.44
C LEU A 262 -1.53 14.45 -7.48
N HIS A 263 -1.33 14.83 -8.75
CA HIS A 263 -0.79 13.95 -9.78
C HIS A 263 0.71 14.21 -9.91
N LEU A 264 1.53 13.45 -9.18
CA LEU A 264 2.96 13.36 -9.46
C LEU A 264 3.15 12.22 -10.45
N ALA A 265 3.22 12.53 -11.74
CA ALA A 265 3.70 11.59 -12.74
C ALA A 265 5.21 11.40 -12.54
N VAL A 266 5.58 10.53 -11.60
CA VAL A 266 6.95 10.04 -11.46
C VAL A 266 7.07 8.89 -12.46
N VAL A 267 7.68 9.18 -13.61
CA VAL A 267 7.98 8.18 -14.67
C VAL A 267 9.10 7.25 -14.21
#